data_AF-A0A1J4UDM7-F1
#
_entry.id   AF-A0A1J4UDM7-F1
#
_cell.length_a   1.000
_cell.length_b   1.000
_cell.length_c   1.000
_cell.angle_alpha   90.00
_cell.angle_beta   90.00
_cell.angle_gamma   90.00
#
_symmetry.space_group_name_H-M   'P 1'
#
loop_
_entity.id
_entity.type
_entity.pdbx_description
1 polymer ?
#
loop_
_entity_poly.entity_id
_entity_poly.type
_entity_poly.pdbx_seq_one_letter_code
_entity_poly.pdbx_strand_id
1 'polypeptide(L)'
;MDQKSKQSVLSGNDINQLISLTFDERADIRLAAAKRLERFIDDPRCLFAMIELTSDKNILVGDYAKSVLERVGGLNSKAVNDLQVIFAETTKEKKSASATQSMRERILPKIDELFADSDTGRKQKFKESIIPTLDFFISREMVSRVGAGARRAAEAATPLKSIGEPDIAAELPPPKVDLPIEQIEPHARAIVQQGKDTRIEAELDGVQLSPRDSISMRQQVDSIDSPHKHAEILENIDSIGSFALPDKVEKLPMFKFAYELVSSGLGRKELALERKRIVVNFKKEVDLAFQVAIARFEHSRYVSISDMTEGMKRIDTEELMVLSVGNVMGKSGKKVQYVKIVAGDGRAQVAIALPVEKGEGIRQGDIIQLARAELKRINGELALTIRKNSKVSVFR
;
A
#
# COMPACT_ATOMS: atom_id res chain seq x y z
N MET A 1 -2.20 23.15 18.48
CA MET A 1 -2.05 22.64 17.10
C MET A 1 -2.71 23.59 16.12
N ASP A 2 -2.01 23.89 15.03
CA ASP A 2 -2.29 24.94 14.05
C ASP A 2 -3.59 24.72 13.26
N GLN A 3 -4.42 25.77 13.18
CA GLN A 3 -5.60 25.81 12.28
C GLN A 3 -5.22 25.64 10.79
N LYS A 4 -3.94 25.87 10.45
CA LYS A 4 -3.39 25.67 9.09
C LYS A 4 -3.34 24.21 8.64
N SER A 5 -3.16 23.23 9.53
CA SER A 5 -3.08 21.81 9.11
C SER A 5 -4.45 21.23 8.75
N LYS A 6 -5.53 21.67 9.41
CA LYS A 6 -6.91 21.33 9.04
C LYS A 6 -7.33 21.93 7.69
N GLN A 7 -6.76 23.07 7.29
CA GLN A 7 -7.08 23.71 6.00
C GLN A 7 -6.42 23.03 4.79
N SER A 8 -5.24 22.41 4.92
CA SER A 8 -4.52 21.88 3.75
C SER A 8 -5.16 20.62 3.14
N VAL A 9 -5.76 19.74 3.96
CA VAL A 9 -6.53 18.56 3.51
C VAL A 9 -7.82 18.96 2.77
N LEU A 10 -8.24 20.21 2.98
CA LEU A 10 -9.45 20.80 2.45
C LEU A 10 -9.14 21.85 1.37
N SER A 11 -8.11 21.69 0.55
CA SER A 11 -7.83 22.59 -0.59
C SER A 11 -8.26 22.03 -1.95
N GLY A 12 -8.70 20.77 -2.00
CA GLY A 12 -9.17 20.12 -3.22
C GLY A 12 -10.51 20.67 -3.69
N ASN A 13 -10.52 21.34 -4.85
CA ASN A 13 -11.71 21.59 -5.66
C ASN A 13 -12.07 20.38 -6.55
N ASP A 14 -11.36 19.26 -6.42
CA ASP A 14 -11.63 18.04 -7.18
C ASP A 14 -12.87 17.32 -6.61
N ILE A 15 -13.90 17.19 -7.45
CA ILE A 15 -15.16 16.51 -7.15
C ILE A 15 -14.92 15.08 -6.67
N ASN A 16 -13.98 14.35 -7.28
CA ASN A 16 -13.69 12.96 -6.90
C ASN A 16 -13.10 12.89 -5.48
N GLN A 17 -12.25 13.86 -5.13
CA GLN A 17 -11.68 13.95 -3.79
C GLN A 17 -12.75 14.29 -2.77
N LEU A 18 -13.64 15.25 -3.07
CA LEU A 18 -14.75 15.62 -2.19
C LEU A 18 -15.70 14.45 -1.95
N ILE A 19 -16.05 13.69 -3.00
CA ILE A 19 -16.84 12.46 -2.88
C ILE A 19 -16.09 11.43 -2.02
N SER A 20 -14.78 11.23 -2.18
CA SER A 20 -14.04 10.31 -1.32
C SER A 20 -14.10 10.71 0.17
N LEU A 21 -14.06 12.02 0.45
CA LEU A 21 -14.12 12.58 1.80
C LEU A 21 -15.52 12.46 2.45
N THR A 22 -16.59 12.23 1.69
CA THR A 22 -17.91 11.92 2.28
C THR A 22 -17.95 10.54 2.94
N PHE A 23 -16.89 9.73 2.80
CA PHE A 23 -16.74 8.43 3.45
C PHE A 23 -15.68 8.42 4.55
N ASP A 24 -15.17 9.58 4.95
CA ASP A 24 -14.19 9.68 6.03
C ASP A 24 -14.76 9.14 7.35
N GLU A 25 -13.93 8.57 8.21
CA GLU A 25 -14.38 8.07 9.53
C GLU A 25 -14.90 9.21 10.41
N ARG A 26 -14.33 10.41 10.25
CA ARG A 26 -14.66 11.57 11.07
C ARG A 26 -15.83 12.36 10.51
N ALA A 27 -16.84 12.59 11.36
CA ALA A 27 -18.05 13.31 10.98
C ALA A 27 -17.80 14.78 10.60
N ASP A 28 -16.78 15.43 11.18
CA ASP A 28 -16.44 16.83 10.86
C ASP A 28 -15.88 16.99 9.44
N ILE A 29 -15.10 16.01 8.97
CA ILE A 29 -14.59 15.95 7.60
C ILE A 29 -15.72 15.67 6.61
N ARG A 30 -16.61 14.70 6.91
CA ARG A 30 -17.77 14.41 6.06
C ARG A 30 -18.71 15.61 5.92
N LEU A 31 -18.98 16.32 7.02
CA LEU A 31 -19.78 17.55 7.00
C LEU A 31 -19.11 18.64 6.16
N ALA A 32 -17.79 18.82 6.29
CA ALA A 32 -17.04 19.79 5.49
C ALA A 32 -17.05 19.45 4.00
N ALA A 33 -16.99 18.15 3.66
CA ALA A 33 -17.12 17.67 2.29
C ALA A 33 -18.53 17.93 1.74
N ALA A 34 -19.59 17.60 2.49
CA ALA A 34 -20.99 17.86 2.12
C ALA A 34 -21.25 19.35 1.82
N LYS A 35 -20.74 20.24 2.66
CA LYS A 35 -20.82 21.71 2.47
C LYS A 35 -20.17 22.19 1.17
N ARG A 36 -19.16 21.48 0.69
CA ARG A 36 -18.44 21.84 -0.54
C ARG A 36 -19.08 21.22 -1.77
N LEU A 37 -19.56 19.99 -1.64
CA LEU A 37 -20.30 19.29 -2.69
C LEU A 37 -21.56 20.03 -3.11
N GLU A 38 -22.20 20.77 -2.20
CA GLU A 38 -23.34 21.64 -2.53
C GLU A 38 -23.06 22.61 -3.70
N ARG A 39 -21.83 23.10 -3.86
CA ARG A 39 -21.47 24.00 -4.96
C ARG A 39 -21.46 23.32 -6.33
N PHE A 40 -21.44 22.00 -6.33
CA PHE A 40 -21.38 21.15 -7.52
C PHE A 40 -22.61 20.25 -7.58
N ILE A 41 -23.74 20.67 -7.00
CA ILE A 41 -24.92 19.83 -6.89
C ILE A 41 -25.57 19.50 -8.25
N ASP A 42 -25.25 20.28 -9.28
CA ASP A 42 -25.59 20.00 -10.67
C ASP A 42 -24.78 18.82 -11.25
N ASP A 43 -23.67 18.43 -10.61
CA ASP A 43 -22.92 17.24 -10.96
C ASP A 43 -23.66 15.98 -10.45
N PRO A 44 -23.93 15.01 -11.34
CA PRO A 44 -24.56 13.74 -11.02
C PRO A 44 -24.03 13.07 -9.75
N ARG A 45 -22.70 13.02 -9.65
CA ARG A 45 -21.98 12.24 -8.66
C ARG A 45 -22.07 12.91 -7.30
N CYS A 46 -22.06 14.24 -7.28
CA CYS A 46 -22.24 15.04 -6.08
C CYS A 46 -23.65 14.89 -5.53
N LEU A 47 -24.66 14.93 -6.39
CA LEU A 47 -26.05 14.69 -5.98
C LEU A 47 -26.22 13.31 -5.35
N PHE A 48 -25.63 12.29 -5.97
CA PHE A 48 -25.71 10.92 -5.44
C PHE A 48 -25.03 10.77 -4.08
N ALA A 49 -23.82 11.34 -3.92
CA ALA A 49 -23.13 11.39 -2.64
C ALA A 49 -23.95 12.13 -1.57
N MET A 50 -24.66 13.21 -1.94
CA MET A 50 -25.54 13.93 -1.02
C MET A 50 -26.78 13.10 -0.64
N ILE A 51 -27.38 12.35 -1.57
CA ILE A 51 -28.49 11.43 -1.28
C ILE A 51 -28.03 10.35 -0.27
N GLU A 52 -26.85 9.77 -0.46
CA GLU A 52 -26.32 8.77 0.47
C GLU A 52 -26.09 9.36 1.86
N LEU A 53 -25.52 10.57 1.94
CA LEU A 53 -25.28 11.26 3.22
C LEU A 53 -26.54 11.53 4.02
N THR A 54 -27.73 11.55 3.43
CA THR A 54 -29.00 11.66 4.19
C THR A 54 -29.22 10.51 5.18
N SER A 55 -28.56 9.37 4.94
CA SER A 55 -28.58 8.18 5.79
C SER A 55 -27.31 8.06 6.66
N ASP A 56 -26.52 9.14 6.81
CA ASP A 56 -25.32 9.13 7.64
C ASP A 56 -25.65 8.82 9.11
N LYS A 57 -24.74 8.13 9.80
CA LYS A 57 -24.86 7.81 11.24
C LYS A 57 -24.83 9.07 12.10
N ASN A 58 -24.18 10.13 11.65
CA ASN A 58 -24.13 11.42 12.31
C ASN A 58 -25.30 12.30 11.85
N ILE A 59 -26.15 12.67 12.81
CA ILE A 59 -27.37 13.45 12.58
C ILE A 59 -27.08 14.77 11.85
N LEU A 60 -26.02 15.51 12.24
CA LEU A 60 -25.70 16.81 11.65
C LEU A 60 -25.31 16.70 10.18
N VAL A 61 -24.63 15.62 9.79
CA VAL A 61 -24.26 15.35 8.39
C VAL A 61 -25.52 15.03 7.58
N GLY A 62 -26.37 14.16 8.11
CA GLY A 62 -27.62 13.75 7.46
C GLY A 62 -28.60 14.91 7.28
N ASP A 63 -28.81 15.72 8.32
CA ASP A 63 -29.70 16.87 8.28
C ASP A 63 -29.20 17.94 7.31
N TYR A 64 -27.88 18.17 7.26
CA TYR A 64 -27.30 19.07 6.27
C TYR A 64 -27.60 18.60 4.84
N ALA A 65 -27.34 17.33 4.56
CA ALA A 65 -27.56 16.75 3.24
C ALA A 65 -29.03 16.84 2.80
N LYS A 66 -29.97 16.53 3.71
CA LYS A 66 -31.41 16.71 3.46
C LYS A 66 -31.76 18.16 3.14
N SER A 67 -31.26 19.11 3.93
CA SER A 67 -31.53 20.53 3.70
C SER A 67 -31.03 21.03 2.33
N VAL A 68 -29.91 20.47 1.83
CA VAL A 68 -29.39 20.81 0.50
C VAL A 68 -30.31 20.24 -0.58
N LEU A 69 -30.70 18.96 -0.47
CA LEU A 69 -31.59 18.32 -1.45
C LEU A 69 -32.97 18.98 -1.52
N GLU A 70 -33.51 19.43 -0.39
CA GLU A 70 -34.77 20.20 -0.34
C GLU A 70 -34.64 21.55 -1.08
N ARG A 71 -33.50 22.24 -0.94
CA ARG A 71 -33.25 23.52 -1.63
C ARG A 71 -33.07 23.37 -3.14
N VAL A 72 -32.58 22.23 -3.61
CA VAL A 72 -32.29 21.99 -5.03
C VAL A 72 -33.58 21.89 -5.86
N GLY A 73 -34.74 21.62 -5.24
CA GLY A 73 -36.08 22.04 -5.70
C GLY A 73 -36.59 21.61 -7.08
N GLY A 74 -35.79 20.96 -7.91
CA GLY A 74 -36.08 20.63 -9.31
C GLY A 74 -35.87 19.17 -9.68
N LEU A 75 -35.60 18.31 -8.69
CA LEU A 75 -35.49 16.87 -8.86
C LEU A 75 -36.80 16.21 -8.41
N ASN A 76 -37.22 15.15 -9.10
CA ASN A 76 -38.42 14.39 -8.72
C ASN A 76 -38.29 13.90 -7.27
N SER A 77 -38.97 14.58 -6.34
CA SER A 77 -38.86 14.39 -4.89
C SER A 77 -39.20 12.95 -4.48
N LYS A 78 -40.07 12.29 -5.23
CA LYS A 78 -40.40 10.87 -5.06
C LYS A 78 -39.20 9.97 -5.35
N ALA A 79 -38.49 10.20 -6.46
CA ALA A 79 -37.31 9.40 -6.82
C ALA A 79 -36.15 9.62 -5.82
N VAL A 80 -35.97 10.83 -5.30
CA VAL A 80 -35.00 11.11 -4.22
C VAL A 80 -35.37 10.34 -2.95
N ASN A 81 -36.63 10.39 -2.51
CA ASN A 81 -37.09 9.68 -1.33
C ASN A 81 -36.97 8.15 -1.48
N ASP A 82 -37.30 7.61 -2.64
CA ASP A 82 -37.15 6.19 -2.93
C ASP A 82 -35.68 5.75 -2.87
N LEU A 83 -34.75 6.56 -3.39
CA LEU A 83 -33.31 6.31 -3.27
C LEU A 83 -32.85 6.38 -1.81
N GLN A 84 -33.31 7.35 -1.03
CA GLN A 84 -33.00 7.45 0.40
C GLN A 84 -33.44 6.19 1.17
N VAL A 85 -34.64 5.68 0.88
CA VAL A 85 -35.15 4.44 1.50
C VAL A 85 -34.27 3.25 1.13
N ILE A 86 -33.90 3.11 -0.14
CA ILE A 86 -32.99 2.06 -0.60
C ILE A 86 -31.66 2.17 0.14
N PHE A 87 -31.05 3.35 0.24
CA PHE A 87 -29.79 3.51 0.98
C PHE A 87 -29.92 3.20 2.48
N ALA A 88 -31.00 3.63 3.12
CA ALA A 88 -31.24 3.33 4.53
C ALA A 88 -31.41 1.82 4.81
N GLU A 89 -32.12 1.08 3.95
CA GLU A 89 -32.24 -0.39 4.03
C GLU A 89 -30.87 -1.06 3.96
N THR A 90 -30.03 -0.54 3.08
CA THR A 90 -28.73 -1.14 2.79
C THR A 90 -27.73 -0.97 3.94
N THR A 91 -27.88 0.03 4.79
CA THR A 91 -27.05 0.13 6.01
C THR A 91 -27.38 -0.94 7.07
N LYS A 92 -28.59 -1.54 7.02
CA LYS A 92 -29.12 -2.46 8.04
C LYS A 92 -28.85 -3.94 7.74
N GLU A 93 -28.70 -4.33 6.48
CA GLU A 93 -28.52 -5.75 6.11
C GLU A 93 -27.04 -6.20 6.05
N LYS A 94 -26.79 -7.48 6.39
CA LYS A 94 -25.49 -8.14 6.14
C LYS A 94 -25.47 -8.65 4.69
N LYS A 95 -24.90 -7.86 3.80
CA LYS A 95 -24.99 -8.08 2.34
C LYS A 95 -24.04 -9.17 1.82
N SER A 96 -24.60 -10.04 0.97
CA SER A 96 -23.90 -10.98 0.10
C SER A 96 -23.74 -10.41 -1.32
N ALA A 97 -22.94 -11.04 -2.17
CA ALA A 97 -22.78 -10.64 -3.59
C ALA A 97 -24.12 -10.62 -4.36
N SER A 98 -25.09 -11.44 -3.98
CA SER A 98 -26.44 -11.43 -4.56
C SER A 98 -27.25 -10.18 -4.19
N ALA A 99 -27.12 -9.69 -2.95
CA ALA A 99 -27.78 -8.45 -2.50
C ALA A 99 -27.29 -7.20 -3.24
N THR A 100 -26.08 -7.28 -3.79
CA THR A 100 -25.36 -6.19 -4.47
C THR A 100 -25.90 -5.97 -5.88
N GLN A 101 -26.18 -7.07 -6.59
CA GLN A 101 -26.80 -7.04 -7.91
C GLN A 101 -28.27 -6.62 -7.83
N SER A 102 -29.00 -7.14 -6.83
CA SER A 102 -30.39 -6.73 -6.57
C SER A 102 -30.52 -5.24 -6.23
N MET A 103 -29.56 -4.68 -5.51
CA MET A 103 -29.53 -3.24 -5.22
C MET A 103 -29.36 -2.40 -6.50
N ARG A 104 -28.43 -2.81 -7.37
CA ARG A 104 -28.21 -2.13 -8.66
C ARG A 104 -29.47 -2.11 -9.51
N GLU A 105 -30.19 -3.23 -9.55
CA GLU A 105 -31.47 -3.36 -10.27
C GLU A 105 -32.59 -2.47 -9.70
N ARG A 106 -32.57 -2.18 -8.39
CA ARG A 106 -33.52 -1.27 -7.73
C ARG A 106 -33.17 0.21 -7.91
N ILE A 107 -31.88 0.55 -7.93
CA ILE A 107 -31.39 1.93 -7.98
C ILE A 107 -31.44 2.50 -9.41
N LEU A 108 -31.06 1.72 -10.43
CA LEU A 108 -30.98 2.21 -11.82
C LEU A 108 -32.31 2.76 -12.37
N PRO A 109 -33.48 2.11 -12.16
CA PRO A 109 -34.76 2.65 -12.61
C PRO A 109 -35.13 3.98 -11.92
N LYS A 110 -34.74 4.15 -10.65
CA LYS A 110 -35.00 5.35 -9.87
C LYS A 110 -34.11 6.52 -10.27
N ILE A 111 -32.87 6.22 -10.63
CA ILE A 111 -32.02 7.18 -11.34
C ILE A 111 -32.68 7.59 -12.66
N ASP A 112 -33.21 6.65 -13.43
CA ASP A 112 -33.87 6.98 -14.70
C ASP A 112 -35.11 7.88 -14.54
N GLU A 113 -35.86 7.70 -13.45
CA GLU A 113 -37.00 8.53 -13.04
C GLU A 113 -36.55 9.92 -12.55
N LEU A 114 -35.40 10.01 -11.87
CA LEU A 114 -34.82 11.25 -11.35
C LEU A 114 -34.39 12.22 -12.48
N PHE A 115 -34.06 11.67 -13.66
CA PHE A 115 -33.60 12.42 -14.84
C PHE A 115 -34.54 12.32 -16.03
N ALA A 116 -35.79 11.91 -15.82
CA ALA A 116 -36.78 11.76 -16.88
C ALA A 116 -37.02 13.06 -17.67
N ASP A 117 -36.96 14.21 -16.99
CA ASP A 117 -37.20 15.54 -17.56
C ASP A 117 -35.92 16.23 -18.09
N SER A 118 -34.77 15.56 -18.01
CA SER A 118 -33.49 16.10 -18.50
C SER A 118 -33.24 15.73 -19.97
N ASP A 119 -32.56 16.62 -20.72
CA ASP A 119 -32.16 16.35 -22.11
C ASP A 119 -31.50 14.97 -22.24
N THR A 120 -31.86 14.22 -23.29
CA THR A 120 -31.37 12.86 -23.56
C THR A 120 -29.85 12.77 -23.54
N GLY A 121 -29.15 13.82 -23.97
CA GLY A 121 -27.68 13.93 -23.90
C GLY A 121 -27.13 14.13 -22.48
N ARG A 122 -27.84 14.83 -21.59
CA ARG A 122 -27.48 14.95 -20.17
C ARG A 122 -27.74 13.63 -19.44
N LYS A 123 -28.87 12.98 -19.72
CA LYS A 123 -29.22 11.67 -19.16
C LYS A 123 -28.19 10.58 -19.49
N GLN A 124 -27.68 10.56 -20.73
CA GLN A 124 -26.67 9.58 -21.13
C GLN A 124 -25.31 9.84 -20.46
N LYS A 125 -24.84 11.09 -20.44
CA LYS A 125 -23.61 11.49 -19.73
C LYS A 125 -23.71 11.22 -18.22
N PHE A 126 -24.90 11.42 -17.66
CA PHE A 126 -25.21 11.09 -16.27
C PHE A 126 -25.02 9.60 -16.00
N LYS A 127 -25.61 8.72 -16.82
CA LYS A 127 -25.47 7.26 -16.69
C LYS A 127 -24.00 6.82 -16.77
N GLU A 128 -23.27 7.33 -17.76
CA GLU A 128 -21.85 7.02 -17.95
C GLU A 128 -20.98 7.47 -16.78
N SER A 129 -21.32 8.60 -16.15
CA SER A 129 -20.59 9.11 -14.99
C SER A 129 -20.96 8.44 -13.67
N ILE A 130 -22.21 7.99 -13.51
CA ILE A 130 -22.68 7.41 -12.26
C ILE A 130 -22.47 5.93 -12.15
N ILE A 131 -22.57 5.15 -13.23
CA ILE A 131 -22.37 3.70 -13.14
C ILE A 131 -21.01 3.35 -12.48
N PRO A 132 -19.87 3.97 -12.85
CA PRO A 132 -18.60 3.72 -12.18
C PRO A 132 -18.59 4.15 -10.71
N THR A 133 -19.30 5.23 -10.39
CA THR A 133 -19.40 5.77 -9.03
C THR A 133 -20.29 4.90 -8.13
N LEU A 134 -21.37 4.37 -8.71
CA LEU A 134 -22.25 3.38 -8.11
C LEU A 134 -21.50 2.08 -7.85
N ASP A 135 -20.76 1.59 -8.85
CA ASP A 135 -19.93 0.39 -8.73
C ASP A 135 -18.84 0.58 -7.67
N PHE A 136 -18.29 1.80 -7.54
CA PHE A 136 -17.37 2.16 -6.46
C PHE A 136 -18.03 2.11 -5.07
N PHE A 137 -19.20 2.73 -4.90
CA PHE A 137 -19.95 2.71 -3.63
C PHE A 137 -20.34 1.29 -3.23
N ILE A 138 -20.84 0.52 -4.18
CA ILE A 138 -21.31 -0.84 -4.01
C ILE A 138 -20.13 -1.80 -3.69
N SER A 139 -18.98 -1.66 -4.38
CA SER A 139 -17.83 -2.54 -4.19
C SER A 139 -17.05 -2.26 -2.91
N ARG A 140 -16.96 -0.99 -2.48
CA ARG A 140 -16.15 -0.60 -1.31
C ARG A 140 -16.80 -1.02 0.02
N GLU A 141 -18.13 -1.11 0.08
CA GLU A 141 -18.85 -1.59 1.26
C GLU A 141 -18.55 -3.07 1.57
N MET A 142 -18.15 -3.85 0.56
CA MET A 142 -17.65 -5.22 0.75
C MET A 142 -16.25 -5.26 1.37
N VAL A 143 -15.34 -4.38 0.95
CA VAL A 143 -13.94 -4.36 1.41
C VAL A 143 -13.83 -3.93 2.87
N SER A 144 -14.71 -3.03 3.34
CA SER A 144 -14.77 -2.61 4.75
C SER A 144 -15.13 -3.76 5.71
N ARG A 145 -15.87 -4.79 5.28
CA ARG A 145 -16.32 -5.90 6.14
C ARG A 145 -15.49 -7.18 6.04
N VAL A 146 -14.87 -7.48 4.90
CA VAL A 146 -13.98 -8.66 4.76
C VAL A 146 -12.77 -8.57 5.70
N GLY A 147 -12.24 -7.36 5.92
CA GLY A 147 -11.18 -7.13 6.91
C GLY A 147 -11.59 -7.34 8.38
N ALA A 148 -12.89 -7.26 8.69
CA ALA A 148 -13.42 -7.50 10.04
C ALA A 148 -13.87 -8.96 10.24
N GLY A 149 -14.35 -9.64 9.19
CA GLY A 149 -14.78 -11.05 9.23
C GLY A 149 -13.62 -12.05 9.27
N ALA A 150 -12.54 -11.79 8.52
CA ALA A 150 -11.36 -12.64 8.49
C ALA A 150 -10.64 -12.74 9.86
N ARG A 151 -10.79 -11.72 10.71
CA ARG A 151 -10.23 -11.71 12.08
C ARG A 151 -10.97 -12.64 13.04
N ARG A 152 -12.29 -12.78 12.93
CA ARG A 152 -13.09 -13.66 13.81
C ARG A 152 -12.93 -15.15 13.47
N ALA A 153 -12.70 -15.49 12.20
CA ALA A 153 -12.41 -16.86 11.79
C ALA A 153 -10.99 -17.31 12.19
N ALA A 154 -10.03 -16.37 12.22
CA ALA A 154 -8.67 -16.63 12.68
C ALA A 154 -8.54 -16.73 14.21
N GLU A 155 -9.46 -16.12 14.99
CA GLU A 155 -9.49 -16.22 16.46
C GLU A 155 -10.16 -17.50 16.99
N ALA A 156 -10.93 -18.23 16.17
CA ALA A 156 -11.61 -19.46 16.60
C ALA A 156 -10.80 -20.76 16.38
N ALA A 157 -9.62 -20.67 15.76
CA ALA A 157 -8.79 -21.83 15.42
C ALA A 157 -7.50 -21.86 16.26
N THR A 158 -7.63 -22.19 17.55
CA THR A 158 -6.51 -22.69 18.37
C THR A 158 -6.56 -24.22 18.44
N PRO A 159 -5.50 -24.94 18.03
CA PRO A 159 -5.43 -26.38 18.22
C PRO A 159 -4.92 -26.71 19.63
N LEU A 160 -5.72 -27.43 20.42
CA LEU A 160 -5.24 -28.15 21.59
C LEU A 160 -4.29 -29.26 21.14
N LYS A 161 -3.02 -29.19 21.59
CA LYS A 161 -2.18 -30.38 21.74
C LYS A 161 -2.50 -30.99 23.12
N SER A 162 -2.73 -32.30 23.19
CA SER A 162 -1.68 -33.25 23.61
C SER A 162 -2.20 -34.65 23.95
N ILE A 163 -1.33 -35.64 23.69
CA ILE A 163 -1.17 -36.97 24.33
C ILE A 163 -1.86 -38.16 23.66
N GLY A 164 -1.02 -39.13 23.25
CA GLY A 164 -1.35 -40.56 23.27
C GLY A 164 -1.00 -41.33 21.99
N GLU A 165 0.24 -41.82 21.87
CA GLU A 165 0.51 -43.08 21.17
C GLU A 165 -0.25 -44.24 21.88
N PRO A 166 -0.72 -45.27 21.16
CA PRO A 166 0.16 -46.43 20.97
C PRO A 166 0.10 -47.10 19.58
N ASP A 167 1.14 -47.89 19.35
CA ASP A 167 1.32 -48.91 18.30
C ASP A 167 0.07 -49.77 18.04
N ILE A 168 -0.12 -50.17 16.78
CA ILE A 168 -0.38 -51.56 16.34
C ILE A 168 -0.18 -51.64 14.81
N ALA A 169 0.58 -52.65 14.41
CA ALA A 169 0.86 -53.07 13.05
C ALA A 169 -0.39 -53.60 12.30
N ALA A 170 -0.45 -53.34 10.99
CA ALA A 170 -1.05 -54.26 10.02
C ALA A 170 -0.62 -53.88 8.59
N GLU A 171 0.11 -54.80 7.95
CA GLU A 171 0.45 -54.82 6.54
C GLU A 171 -0.80 -54.77 5.65
N LEU A 172 -0.75 -53.96 4.58
CA LEU A 172 -1.55 -54.18 3.37
C LEU A 172 -0.67 -53.94 2.12
N PRO A 173 -0.70 -54.85 1.14
CA PRO A 173 0.17 -54.77 -0.05
C PRO A 173 -0.37 -53.79 -1.11
N PRO A 174 0.51 -53.27 -1.99
CA PRO A 174 0.09 -52.34 -3.05
C PRO A 174 -0.65 -53.07 -4.18
N PRO A 175 -1.63 -52.43 -4.83
CA PRO A 175 -2.34 -53.00 -5.96
C PRO A 175 -1.46 -52.97 -7.22
N LYS A 176 -1.39 -54.12 -7.90
CA LYS A 176 -0.92 -54.24 -9.28
C LYS A 176 -2.01 -53.75 -10.23
N VAL A 177 -1.66 -52.84 -11.13
CA VAL A 177 -2.44 -52.56 -12.33
C VAL A 177 -1.48 -52.64 -13.51
N ASP A 178 -1.58 -53.75 -14.23
CA ASP A 178 -1.07 -53.87 -15.59
C ASP A 178 -2.03 -53.16 -16.53
N LEU A 179 -1.52 -52.40 -17.50
CA LEU A 179 -1.97 -52.40 -18.90
C LEU A 179 -0.90 -51.70 -19.78
N PRO A 180 -0.74 -52.13 -21.04
CA PRO A 180 0.40 -51.81 -21.91
C PRO A 180 0.16 -50.53 -22.71
N ILE A 181 1.20 -49.97 -23.34
CA ILE A 181 1.18 -49.43 -24.71
C ILE A 181 2.56 -48.83 -25.11
N GLU A 182 3.05 -49.36 -26.22
CA GLU A 182 3.83 -48.78 -27.33
C GLU A 182 5.19 -48.08 -27.12
N GLN A 183 6.20 -48.87 -27.52
CA GLN A 183 7.38 -48.53 -28.30
C GLN A 183 7.35 -47.18 -29.04
N ILE A 184 8.27 -46.27 -28.67
CA ILE A 184 8.94 -45.37 -29.62
C ILE A 184 10.42 -45.22 -29.18
N GLU A 185 11.31 -45.87 -29.92
CA GLU A 185 12.71 -45.45 -30.10
C GLU A 185 12.73 -44.11 -30.87
N PRO A 186 13.75 -43.22 -30.77
CA PRO A 186 15.15 -43.63 -30.98
C PRO A 186 16.29 -42.81 -30.34
N HIS A 187 17.45 -43.46 -30.41
CA HIS A 187 18.80 -42.93 -30.66
C HIS A 187 19.56 -42.15 -29.58
N ALA A 188 20.45 -42.93 -28.95
CA ALA A 188 21.71 -42.53 -28.38
C ALA A 188 22.63 -41.76 -29.35
N ARG A 189 23.33 -40.75 -28.82
CA ARG A 189 24.78 -40.58 -29.04
C ARG A 189 25.45 -40.23 -27.73
N ALA A 190 26.32 -41.13 -27.30
CA ALA A 190 27.23 -40.97 -26.19
C ALA A 190 28.40 -40.05 -26.58
N ILE A 191 28.78 -39.13 -25.69
CA ILE A 191 30.16 -38.70 -25.52
C ILE A 191 30.47 -38.81 -24.03
N VAL A 192 31.37 -39.76 -23.75
CA VAL A 192 32.03 -39.98 -22.48
C VAL A 192 33.05 -38.86 -22.27
N GLN A 193 32.99 -38.17 -21.13
CA GLN A 193 34.17 -37.58 -20.52
C GLN A 193 34.05 -37.66 -19.00
N GLN A 194 34.90 -38.52 -18.44
CA GLN A 194 35.19 -38.65 -17.02
C GLN A 194 35.85 -37.38 -16.51
N GLY A 195 35.47 -36.93 -15.32
CA GLY A 195 36.09 -35.78 -14.67
C GLY A 195 35.60 -35.55 -13.25
N LYS A 196 36.01 -36.46 -12.36
CA LYS A 196 36.35 -36.27 -10.94
C LYS A 196 35.66 -35.16 -10.14
N ASP A 197 34.90 -35.64 -9.16
CA ASP A 197 34.59 -34.98 -7.90
C ASP A 197 35.78 -34.21 -7.32
N THR A 198 35.58 -32.93 -7.09
CA THR A 198 36.25 -32.18 -6.01
C THR A 198 35.20 -31.38 -5.27
N ARG A 199 34.69 -32.02 -4.22
CA ARG A 199 33.98 -31.41 -3.09
C ARG A 199 34.95 -30.47 -2.39
N ILE A 200 34.81 -29.17 -2.64
CA ILE A 200 35.41 -28.14 -1.79
C ILE A 200 34.29 -27.67 -0.87
N GLU A 201 34.18 -28.35 0.27
CA GLU A 201 33.64 -27.75 1.49
C GLU A 201 34.69 -26.74 1.96
N ALA A 202 34.44 -25.47 1.69
CA ALA A 202 35.18 -24.38 2.31
C ALA A 202 34.45 -23.98 3.59
N GLU A 203 35.14 -24.26 4.70
CA GLU A 203 35.01 -23.68 6.02
C GLU A 203 34.42 -22.26 6.01
N LEU A 204 33.28 -22.11 6.68
CA LEU A 204 32.93 -20.88 7.39
C LEU A 204 32.51 -21.28 8.80
N ASP A 205 33.52 -21.65 9.59
CA ASP A 205 33.46 -21.61 11.04
C ASP A 205 33.39 -20.14 11.51
N GLY A 206 32.49 -19.86 12.44
CA GLY A 206 32.73 -18.80 13.43
C GLY A 206 31.98 -17.49 13.29
N VAL A 207 30.64 -17.51 13.21
CA VAL A 207 29.83 -16.48 13.92
C VAL A 207 28.71 -17.19 14.68
N GLN A 208 29.02 -17.62 15.90
CA GLN A 208 28.01 -17.92 16.91
C GLN A 208 27.31 -16.60 17.27
N LEU A 209 26.15 -16.33 16.67
CA LEU A 209 25.20 -15.40 17.26
C LEU A 209 24.61 -16.07 18.50
N SER A 210 24.98 -15.55 19.68
CA SER A 210 24.44 -16.02 20.95
C SER A 210 22.91 -15.97 20.93
N PRO A 211 22.20 -17.05 21.29
CA PRO A 211 20.77 -16.99 21.57
C PRO A 211 20.58 -16.37 22.95
N ARG A 212 20.67 -15.05 23.04
CA ARG A 212 20.16 -14.27 24.17
C ARG A 212 19.37 -13.09 23.63
N ASP A 213 18.17 -12.93 24.18
CA ASP A 213 17.18 -11.86 23.98
C ASP A 213 16.06 -12.09 22.95
N SER A 214 15.70 -13.35 22.70
CA SER A 214 14.35 -13.72 22.24
C SER A 214 13.46 -14.20 23.39
N ILE A 215 13.62 -13.61 24.58
CA ILE A 215 12.66 -13.75 25.68
C ILE A 215 11.47 -12.81 25.39
N SER A 216 10.42 -13.39 24.82
CA SER A 216 9.01 -13.11 25.14
C SER A 216 8.61 -11.62 25.38
N MET A 217 8.66 -10.79 24.34
CA MET A 217 7.89 -9.53 24.31
C MET A 217 6.36 -9.76 24.35
N ARG A 218 5.91 -11.01 24.21
CA ARG A 218 4.49 -11.40 24.37
C ARG A 218 4.03 -11.51 25.83
N GLN A 219 4.92 -11.78 26.79
CA GLN A 219 4.54 -11.82 28.22
C GLN A 219 4.59 -10.46 28.91
N GLN A 220 5.16 -9.43 28.29
CA GLN A 220 5.21 -8.09 28.88
C GLN A 220 3.93 -7.26 28.68
N VAL A 221 3.01 -7.67 27.80
CA VAL A 221 1.75 -6.92 27.60
C VAL A 221 0.67 -7.33 28.61
N ASP A 222 0.71 -8.56 29.13
CA ASP A 222 -0.25 -9.05 30.13
C ASP A 222 0.25 -8.89 31.58
N SER A 223 1.51 -8.50 31.78
CA SER A 223 2.14 -8.39 33.12
C SER A 223 2.17 -6.95 33.69
N ILE A 224 1.46 -6.00 33.09
CA ILE A 224 1.45 -4.58 33.52
C ILE A 224 0.23 -4.24 34.40
N ASP A 225 -0.77 -5.12 34.50
CA ASP A 225 -1.95 -4.91 35.35
C ASP A 225 -1.77 -5.40 36.80
N SER A 226 -0.54 -5.70 37.24
CA SER A 226 -0.29 -5.98 38.66
C SER A 226 -0.17 -4.67 39.45
N PRO A 227 -1.08 -4.39 40.42
CA PRO A 227 -1.04 -3.15 41.21
C PRO A 227 0.25 -3.00 42.03
N HIS A 228 1.05 -4.05 42.19
CA HIS A 228 2.33 -4.01 42.92
C HIS A 228 3.50 -3.40 42.11
N LYS A 229 3.47 -3.42 40.77
CA LYS A 229 4.52 -2.76 39.95
C LYS A 229 4.34 -1.25 39.80
N HIS A 230 3.15 -0.73 40.08
CA HIS A 230 2.88 0.71 40.02
C HIS A 230 3.26 1.46 41.30
N ALA A 231 3.22 0.80 42.46
CA ALA A 231 3.81 1.35 43.69
C ALA A 231 5.33 1.49 43.54
N GLU A 232 5.99 0.51 42.90
CA GLU A 232 7.42 0.56 42.61
C GLU A 232 7.78 1.63 41.56
N ILE A 233 6.88 2.00 40.65
CA ILE A 233 7.10 3.13 39.72
C ILE A 233 6.82 4.48 40.40
N LEU A 234 5.85 4.58 41.31
CA LEU A 234 5.53 5.83 42.01
C LEU A 234 6.51 6.12 43.17
N GLU A 235 6.97 5.10 43.91
CA GLU A 235 8.07 5.24 44.88
C GLU A 235 9.42 5.45 44.19
N ASN A 236 9.58 5.01 42.93
CA ASN A 236 10.73 5.39 42.13
C ASN A 236 10.62 6.79 41.50
N ILE A 237 9.44 7.41 41.35
CA ILE A 237 9.38 8.76 40.76
C ILE A 237 9.95 9.82 41.73
N ASP A 238 9.81 9.62 43.04
CA ASP A 238 10.41 10.50 44.04
C ASP A 238 11.88 10.15 44.36
N SER A 239 12.32 8.91 44.06
CA SER A 239 13.74 8.48 44.18
C SER A 239 14.56 8.69 42.90
N ILE A 240 13.90 8.85 41.74
CA ILE A 240 14.47 9.28 40.47
C ILE A 240 14.67 10.81 40.54
N GLY A 241 15.69 11.22 41.30
CA GLY A 241 16.18 12.59 41.28
C GLY A 241 16.46 13.01 39.84
N SER A 242 15.78 14.06 39.38
CA SER A 242 15.96 14.76 38.10
C SER A 242 16.63 13.90 37.00
N PHE A 243 15.99 12.78 36.60
CA PHE A 243 16.39 12.18 35.32
C PHE A 243 15.99 13.18 34.26
N ALA A 244 16.97 13.92 33.75
CA ALA A 244 16.80 14.64 32.50
C ALA A 244 16.25 13.63 31.50
N LEU A 245 14.98 13.79 31.13
CA LEU A 245 14.41 13.09 29.99
C LEU A 245 15.43 13.24 28.86
N PRO A 246 15.84 12.15 28.19
CA PRO A 246 16.79 12.29 27.10
C PRO A 246 16.20 13.31 26.14
N ASP A 247 16.88 14.43 25.88
CA ASP A 247 16.41 15.58 25.06
C ASP A 247 15.82 15.19 23.69
N LYS A 248 16.06 13.94 23.27
CA LYS A 248 15.57 13.33 22.04
C LYS A 248 14.12 12.83 22.13
N VAL A 249 13.64 12.41 23.30
CA VAL A 249 12.29 11.84 23.45
C VAL A 249 11.23 12.93 23.36
N GLU A 250 11.48 14.09 23.96
CA GLU A 250 10.55 15.23 23.92
C GLU A 250 10.35 15.78 22.50
N LYS A 251 11.33 15.55 21.61
CA LYS A 251 11.28 15.97 20.20
C LYS A 251 10.47 15.03 19.33
N LEU A 252 10.07 13.85 19.82
CA LEU A 252 9.25 12.92 19.05
C LEU A 252 7.82 13.46 18.94
N PRO A 253 7.23 13.55 17.73
CA PRO A 253 5.84 13.98 17.55
C PRO A 253 4.84 13.16 18.38
N MET A 254 5.12 11.87 18.57
CA MET A 254 4.32 10.96 19.38
C MET A 254 4.36 11.30 20.88
N PHE A 255 5.47 11.82 21.39
CA PHE A 255 5.56 12.24 22.79
C PHE A 255 4.64 13.43 23.05
N LYS A 256 4.67 14.45 22.18
CA LYS A 256 3.79 15.61 22.28
C LYS A 256 2.32 15.21 22.29
N PHE A 257 1.93 14.30 21.39
CA PHE A 257 0.56 13.79 21.34
C PHE A 257 0.16 13.01 22.60
N ALA A 258 1.03 12.12 23.09
CA ALA A 258 0.79 11.38 24.33
C ALA A 258 0.67 12.32 25.54
N TYR A 259 1.51 13.36 25.61
CA TYR A 259 1.48 14.36 26.67
C TYR A 259 0.19 15.18 26.64
N GLU A 260 -0.25 15.62 25.47
CA GLU A 260 -1.54 16.32 25.30
C GLU A 260 -2.73 15.46 25.76
N LEU A 261 -2.69 14.14 25.47
CA LEU A 261 -3.72 13.19 25.87
C LEU A 261 -3.75 12.94 27.38
N VAL A 262 -2.58 12.87 28.02
CA VAL A 262 -2.49 12.79 29.49
C VAL A 262 -2.96 14.10 30.12
N SER A 263 -2.62 15.24 29.51
CA SER A 263 -2.99 16.56 29.99
C SER A 263 -4.48 16.89 29.83
N SER A 264 -5.23 16.11 29.06
CA SER A 264 -6.68 16.33 28.86
C SER A 264 -7.55 15.86 30.02
N GLY A 265 -6.95 15.36 31.11
CA GLY A 265 -7.67 14.98 32.33
C GLY A 265 -8.39 13.62 32.26
N LEU A 266 -8.03 12.77 31.30
CA LEU A 266 -8.59 11.42 31.19
C LEU A 266 -8.21 10.54 32.39
N GLY A 267 -9.12 9.68 32.81
CA GLY A 267 -8.84 8.72 33.87
C GLY A 267 -7.80 7.69 33.43
N ARG A 268 -7.08 7.06 34.39
CA ARG A 268 -6.04 6.06 34.08
C ARG A 268 -6.52 4.91 33.19
N LYS A 269 -7.75 4.43 33.42
CA LYS A 269 -8.36 3.36 32.60
C LYS A 269 -8.61 3.81 31.15
N GLU A 270 -9.08 5.04 30.98
CA GLU A 270 -9.33 5.63 29.66
C GLU A 270 -8.01 5.86 28.92
N LEU A 271 -6.99 6.38 29.61
CA LEU A 271 -5.64 6.54 29.06
C LEU A 271 -5.04 5.19 28.62
N ALA A 272 -5.28 4.11 29.36
CA ALA A 272 -4.81 2.78 28.98
C ALA A 272 -5.51 2.26 27.71
N LEU A 273 -6.82 2.48 27.58
CA LEU A 273 -7.59 2.12 26.37
C LEU A 273 -7.15 2.96 25.17
N GLU A 274 -6.98 4.26 25.37
CA GLU A 274 -6.52 5.18 24.34
C GLU A 274 -5.09 4.86 23.88
N ARG A 275 -4.17 4.58 24.81
CA ARG A 275 -2.82 4.09 24.49
C ARG A 275 -2.88 2.85 23.60
N LYS A 276 -3.69 1.84 23.96
CA LYS A 276 -3.86 0.62 23.15
C LYS A 276 -4.39 0.95 21.76
N ARG A 277 -5.41 1.82 21.65
CA ARG A 277 -5.99 2.27 20.36
C ARG A 277 -4.93 2.94 19.48
N ILE A 278 -4.18 3.88 20.04
CA ILE A 278 -3.13 4.64 19.33
C ILE A 278 -2.04 3.70 18.81
N VAL A 279 -1.54 2.79 19.65
CA VAL A 279 -0.51 1.82 19.23
C VAL A 279 -1.01 0.92 18.09
N VAL A 280 -2.25 0.44 18.19
CA VAL A 280 -2.86 -0.39 17.12
C VAL A 280 -3.00 0.38 15.82
N ASN A 281 -3.44 1.64 15.88
CA ASN A 281 -3.60 2.49 14.69
C ASN A 281 -2.24 2.85 14.08
N PHE A 282 -1.28 3.26 14.90
CA PHE A 282 0.07 3.58 14.44
C PHE A 282 0.73 2.38 13.76
N LYS A 283 0.57 1.17 14.32
CA LYS A 283 1.06 -0.05 13.67
C LYS A 283 0.46 -0.24 12.27
N LYS A 284 -0.86 -0.06 12.13
CA LYS A 284 -1.53 -0.16 10.81
C LYS A 284 -1.05 0.91 9.83
N GLU A 285 -0.84 2.14 10.30
CA GLU A 285 -0.33 3.24 9.47
C GLU A 285 1.09 2.96 8.99
N VAL A 286 1.96 2.45 9.87
CA VAL A 286 3.31 2.00 9.52
C VAL A 286 3.25 0.87 8.50
N ASP A 287 2.46 -0.17 8.75
CA ASP A 287 2.29 -1.30 7.82
C ASP A 287 1.79 -0.82 6.44
N LEU A 288 0.81 0.08 6.41
CA LEU A 288 0.28 0.67 5.17
C LEU A 288 1.35 1.52 4.46
N ALA A 289 2.12 2.32 5.21
CA ALA A 289 3.19 3.13 4.64
C ALA A 289 4.25 2.25 3.96
N PHE A 290 4.64 1.12 4.59
CA PHE A 290 5.53 0.15 3.98
C PHE A 290 4.92 -0.52 2.75
N GLN A 291 3.65 -0.92 2.80
CA GLN A 291 2.97 -1.49 1.63
C GLN A 291 2.93 -0.51 0.45
N VAL A 292 2.61 0.76 0.71
CA VAL A 292 2.61 1.81 -0.32
C VAL A 292 4.02 2.06 -0.83
N ALA A 293 5.03 2.05 0.03
CA ALA A 293 6.43 2.23 -0.36
C ALA A 293 6.91 1.07 -1.24
N ILE A 294 6.63 -0.18 -0.87
CA ILE A 294 6.94 -1.39 -1.66
C ILE A 294 6.20 -1.35 -3.00
N ALA A 295 4.89 -1.09 -2.99
CA ALA A 295 4.11 -1.02 -4.21
C ALA A 295 4.64 0.10 -5.14
N ARG A 296 4.97 1.27 -4.59
CA ARG A 296 5.61 2.35 -5.37
C ARG A 296 6.96 1.93 -5.92
N PHE A 297 7.79 1.29 -5.11
CA PHE A 297 9.09 0.77 -5.50
C PHE A 297 8.96 -0.25 -6.64
N GLU A 298 8.02 -1.18 -6.56
CA GLU A 298 7.73 -2.15 -7.62
C GLU A 298 7.16 -1.49 -8.90
N HIS A 299 6.38 -0.41 -8.75
CA HIS A 299 5.81 0.33 -9.89
C HIS A 299 6.85 1.21 -10.60
N SER A 300 7.74 1.84 -9.84
CA SER A 300 8.90 2.50 -10.39
C SER A 300 9.83 1.41 -10.90
N ARG A 301 9.80 1.14 -12.21
CA ARG A 301 10.46 0.03 -12.91
C ARG A 301 12.01 0.07 -12.86
N TYR A 302 12.57 0.40 -11.71
CA TYR A 302 13.99 0.41 -11.47
C TYR A 302 14.47 -1.03 -11.42
N VAL A 303 15.45 -1.31 -12.26
CA VAL A 303 16.13 -2.60 -12.28
C VAL A 303 17.41 -2.41 -11.48
N SER A 304 17.57 -3.19 -10.41
CA SER A 304 18.83 -3.30 -9.67
C SER A 304 19.95 -3.71 -10.63
N ILE A 305 21.16 -3.16 -10.48
CA ILE A 305 22.28 -3.46 -11.39
C ILE A 305 22.58 -4.96 -11.42
N SER A 306 22.46 -5.64 -10.27
CA SER A 306 22.71 -7.07 -10.13
C SER A 306 21.75 -7.95 -10.93
N ASP A 307 20.54 -7.46 -11.22
CA ASP A 307 19.49 -8.21 -11.91
C ASP A 307 19.46 -7.91 -13.42
N MET A 308 20.37 -7.05 -13.90
CA MET A 308 20.43 -6.66 -15.30
C MET A 308 21.04 -7.76 -16.17
N THR A 309 20.34 -8.14 -17.23
CA THR A 309 20.80 -9.12 -18.22
C THR A 309 21.02 -8.48 -19.60
N GLU A 310 21.95 -9.03 -20.37
CA GLU A 310 22.28 -8.52 -21.69
C GLU A 310 21.05 -8.48 -22.61
N GLY A 311 20.83 -7.35 -23.29
CA GLY A 311 19.69 -7.17 -24.19
C GLY A 311 18.45 -6.52 -23.57
N MET A 312 18.44 -6.27 -22.25
CA MET A 312 17.39 -5.48 -21.61
C MET A 312 17.32 -4.06 -22.18
N LYS A 313 16.10 -3.59 -22.47
CA LYS A 313 15.81 -2.29 -23.10
C LYS A 313 14.86 -1.49 -22.20
N ARG A 314 14.91 -0.15 -22.35
CA ARG A 314 14.07 0.79 -21.58
C ARG A 314 14.28 0.65 -20.07
N ILE A 315 15.54 0.46 -19.67
CA ILE A 315 15.94 0.38 -18.27
C ILE A 315 15.93 1.79 -17.70
N ASP A 316 15.19 1.98 -16.61
CA ASP A 316 15.30 3.16 -15.77
C ASP A 316 16.14 2.75 -14.55
N THR A 317 17.12 3.56 -14.18
CA THR A 317 18.00 3.28 -13.03
C THR A 317 17.63 4.18 -11.86
N GLU A 318 17.89 3.70 -10.64
CA GLU A 318 17.93 4.56 -9.47
C GLU A 318 19.13 5.51 -9.53
N GLU A 319 19.35 6.23 -8.42
CA GLU A 319 20.51 7.07 -8.19
C GLU A 319 21.79 6.22 -8.16
N LEU A 320 22.62 6.37 -9.19
CA LEU A 320 23.91 5.71 -9.30
C LEU A 320 25.03 6.70 -8.96
N MET A 321 25.90 6.33 -8.04
CA MET A 321 27.07 7.14 -7.71
C MET A 321 28.17 6.92 -8.75
N VAL A 322 28.70 8.01 -9.30
CA VAL A 322 29.79 7.97 -10.29
C VAL A 322 31.11 7.68 -9.59
N LEU A 323 31.68 6.50 -9.87
CA LEU A 323 32.93 6.02 -9.28
C LEU A 323 34.14 6.42 -10.13
N SER A 324 34.01 6.40 -11.46
CA SER A 324 35.08 6.86 -12.36
C SER A 324 34.53 7.32 -13.70
N VAL A 325 35.27 8.23 -14.34
CA VAL A 325 34.94 8.79 -15.66
C VAL A 325 36.18 8.67 -16.55
N GLY A 326 36.02 8.14 -17.75
CA GLY A 326 37.07 8.00 -18.75
C GLY A 326 36.53 8.13 -20.17
N ASN A 327 37.41 8.33 -21.14
CA ASN A 327 37.04 8.43 -22.57
C ASN A 327 37.44 7.15 -23.30
N VAL A 328 36.54 6.60 -24.11
CA VAL A 328 36.78 5.37 -24.87
C VAL A 328 36.32 5.55 -26.32
N MET A 329 37.14 5.09 -27.26
CA MET A 329 36.74 5.01 -28.67
C MET A 329 35.99 3.70 -28.93
N GLY A 330 34.79 3.80 -29.52
CA GLY A 330 34.03 2.63 -29.95
C GLY A 330 34.71 1.92 -31.13
N LYS A 331 34.78 0.58 -31.09
CA LYS A 331 35.32 -0.25 -32.19
C LYS A 331 34.34 -0.47 -33.36
N SER A 332 33.08 -0.04 -33.23
CA SER A 332 32.04 -0.33 -34.22
C SER A 332 32.08 0.66 -35.38
N GLY A 333 32.70 0.28 -36.51
CA GLY A 333 32.52 0.79 -37.90
C GLY A 333 32.66 2.30 -38.17
N LYS A 334 32.03 3.14 -37.37
CA LYS A 334 32.21 4.58 -37.24
C LYS A 334 32.92 4.84 -35.92
N LYS A 335 34.07 5.52 -35.96
CA LYS A 335 34.85 5.93 -34.77
C LYS A 335 34.05 6.93 -33.92
N VAL A 336 33.02 6.47 -33.22
CA VAL A 336 32.24 7.29 -32.29
C VAL A 336 32.95 7.26 -30.94
N GLN A 337 33.26 8.44 -30.42
CA GLN A 337 33.81 8.61 -29.07
C GLN A 337 32.67 8.57 -28.06
N TYR A 338 32.90 7.90 -26.94
CA TYR A 338 31.97 7.83 -25.82
C TYR A 338 32.71 8.17 -24.52
N VAL A 339 31.99 8.77 -23.58
CA VAL A 339 32.43 8.89 -22.18
C VAL A 339 32.00 7.61 -21.48
N LYS A 340 32.98 6.82 -21.04
CA LYS A 340 32.78 5.65 -20.18
C LYS A 340 32.70 6.13 -18.73
N ILE A 341 31.58 5.87 -18.09
CA ILE A 341 31.36 6.13 -16.68
C ILE A 341 31.20 4.79 -15.98
N VAL A 342 31.91 4.56 -14.88
CA VAL A 342 31.60 3.44 -13.98
C VAL A 342 30.78 4.01 -12.84
N ALA A 343 29.56 3.52 -12.66
CA ALA A 343 28.69 3.94 -11.57
C ALA A 343 28.15 2.73 -10.81
N GLY A 344 27.80 2.93 -9.54
CA GLY A 344 27.27 1.87 -8.69
C GLY A 344 26.12 2.32 -7.81
N ASP A 345 25.28 1.36 -7.43
CA ASP A 345 24.16 1.50 -6.49
C ASP A 345 24.57 1.12 -5.04
N GLY A 346 25.88 0.98 -4.80
CA GLY A 346 26.46 0.51 -3.53
C GLY A 346 26.54 -1.01 -3.39
N ARG A 347 25.83 -1.79 -4.23
CA ARG A 347 25.89 -3.26 -4.24
C ARG A 347 26.65 -3.79 -5.44
N ALA A 348 26.38 -3.24 -6.61
CA ALA A 348 27.02 -3.60 -7.87
C ALA A 348 27.47 -2.37 -8.64
N GLN A 349 28.31 -2.59 -9.65
CA GLN A 349 28.84 -1.54 -10.51
C GLN A 349 28.55 -1.89 -11.96
N VAL A 350 28.29 -0.86 -12.76
CA VAL A 350 28.01 -1.01 -14.19
C VAL A 350 28.74 0.06 -14.97
N ALA A 351 29.28 -0.33 -16.11
CA ALA A 351 29.80 0.61 -17.09
C ALA A 351 28.64 1.29 -17.81
N ILE A 352 28.73 2.60 -18.02
CA ILE A 352 27.76 3.40 -18.74
C ILE A 352 28.52 4.07 -19.89
N ALA A 353 28.07 3.84 -21.11
CA ALA A 353 28.62 4.46 -22.30
C ALA A 353 27.71 5.60 -22.75
N LEU A 354 28.14 6.84 -22.49
CA LEU A 354 27.44 8.05 -22.88
C LEU A 354 28.03 8.67 -24.15
N PRO A 355 27.21 9.20 -25.06
CA PRO A 355 27.70 10.14 -26.07
C PRO A 355 28.42 11.32 -25.39
N VAL A 356 29.50 11.83 -26.00
CA VAL A 356 30.31 12.94 -25.43
C VAL A 356 29.44 14.12 -24.99
N GLU A 357 28.48 14.51 -25.83
CA GLU A 357 27.52 15.60 -25.56
C GLU A 357 26.72 15.42 -24.26
N LYS A 358 26.43 14.17 -23.85
CA LYS A 358 25.65 13.87 -22.63
C LYS A 358 26.54 13.56 -21.42
N GLY A 359 27.79 13.19 -21.65
CA GLY A 359 28.76 12.90 -20.60
C GLY A 359 29.57 14.11 -20.15
N GLU A 360 29.49 15.22 -20.89
CA GLU A 360 30.25 16.43 -20.60
C GLU A 360 29.86 17.02 -19.23
N GLY A 361 30.88 17.27 -18.41
CA GLY A 361 30.71 17.88 -17.08
C GLY A 361 30.28 16.93 -15.96
N ILE A 362 30.16 15.63 -16.23
CA ILE A 362 30.00 14.60 -15.19
C ILE A 362 31.36 14.30 -14.54
N ARG A 363 31.40 14.28 -13.21
CA ARG A 363 32.62 14.06 -12.41
C ARG A 363 32.45 12.86 -11.48
N GLN A 364 33.58 12.36 -10.98
CA GLN A 364 33.58 11.39 -9.89
C GLN A 364 32.92 12.00 -8.65
N GLY A 365 32.02 11.24 -8.02
CA GLY A 365 31.21 11.67 -6.88
C GLY A 365 29.83 12.20 -7.24
N ASP A 366 29.57 12.54 -8.51
CA ASP A 366 28.22 12.93 -8.94
C ASP A 366 27.24 11.76 -8.79
N ILE A 367 25.97 12.06 -8.59
CA ILE A 367 24.88 11.09 -8.60
C ILE A 367 24.15 11.21 -9.94
N ILE A 368 23.95 10.09 -10.64
CA ILE A 368 23.29 10.07 -11.95
C ILE A 368 22.08 9.15 -11.96
N GLN A 369 21.04 9.54 -12.69
CA GLN A 369 19.88 8.70 -13.00
C GLN A 369 19.73 8.59 -14.51
N LEU A 370 19.52 7.37 -15.00
CA LEU A 370 19.33 7.08 -16.41
C LEU A 370 17.87 6.71 -16.67
N ALA A 371 17.27 7.32 -17.69
CA ALA A 371 15.94 6.93 -18.15
C ALA A 371 16.02 6.35 -19.57
N ARG A 372 15.40 5.19 -19.76
CA ARG A 372 15.33 4.43 -21.02
C ARG A 372 16.69 4.01 -21.56
N ALA A 373 17.58 3.53 -20.70
CA ALA A 373 18.85 2.93 -21.08
C ALA A 373 18.66 1.53 -21.71
N GLU A 374 19.70 1.03 -22.36
CA GLU A 374 19.75 -0.30 -22.97
C GLU A 374 21.08 -0.97 -22.62
N LEU A 375 21.01 -2.19 -22.06
CA LEU A 375 22.20 -2.93 -21.63
C LEU A 375 22.76 -3.75 -22.80
N LYS A 376 24.00 -3.49 -23.19
CA LYS A 376 24.69 -4.12 -24.33
C LYS A 376 26.16 -4.34 -24.03
N ARG A 377 26.78 -5.34 -24.65
CA ARG A 377 28.24 -5.47 -24.64
C ARG A 377 28.89 -4.43 -25.55
N ILE A 378 29.78 -3.62 -24.98
CA ILE A 378 30.68 -2.72 -25.71
C ILE A 378 32.10 -3.17 -25.41
N ASN A 379 32.86 -3.52 -26.45
CA ASN A 379 34.23 -4.01 -26.32
C ASN A 379 34.38 -5.24 -25.38
N GLY A 380 33.34 -6.09 -25.29
CA GLY A 380 33.31 -7.29 -24.45
C GLY A 380 32.75 -7.07 -23.04
N GLU A 381 32.66 -5.82 -22.59
CA GLU A 381 32.16 -5.43 -21.27
C GLU A 381 30.67 -5.06 -21.34
N LEU A 382 29.89 -5.49 -20.35
CA LEU A 382 28.48 -5.17 -20.25
C LEU A 382 28.32 -3.69 -19.85
N ALA A 383 27.67 -2.90 -20.69
CA ALA A 383 27.51 -1.47 -20.46
C ALA A 383 26.08 -1.00 -20.73
N LEU A 384 25.61 -0.06 -19.91
CA LEU A 384 24.39 0.71 -20.16
C LEU A 384 24.66 1.75 -21.25
N THR A 385 23.87 1.68 -22.30
CA THR A 385 23.96 2.56 -23.46
C THR A 385 22.74 3.48 -23.52
N ILE A 386 22.96 4.73 -23.87
CA ILE A 386 21.92 5.76 -23.87
C ILE A 386 21.62 6.17 -25.31
N ARG A 387 20.35 6.02 -25.72
CA ARG A 387 19.89 6.44 -27.04
C ARG A 387 19.75 7.96 -27.11
N LYS A 388 19.60 8.50 -28.31
CA LYS A 388 19.37 9.94 -28.54
C LYS A 388 18.20 10.48 -27.69
N ASN A 389 17.12 9.72 -27.57
CA ASN A 389 15.89 10.11 -26.84
C ASN A 389 15.88 9.73 -25.35
N SER A 390 16.95 9.13 -24.84
CA SER A 390 17.07 8.74 -23.43
C SER A 390 17.56 9.95 -22.60
N LYS A 391 17.11 10.06 -21.35
CA LYS A 391 17.46 11.19 -20.46
C LYS A 391 18.52 10.77 -19.46
N VAL A 392 19.48 11.65 -19.20
CA VAL A 392 20.45 11.55 -18.09
C VAL A 392 20.18 12.72 -17.17
N SER A 393 19.90 12.44 -15.90
CA SER A 393 19.80 13.46 -14.86
C SER A 393 21.05 13.35 -13.99
N VAL A 394 21.69 14.49 -13.71
CA VAL A 394 22.90 14.57 -12.88
C VAL A 394 22.58 15.43 -11.68
N PHE A 395 22.89 14.92 -10.49
CA PHE A 395 22.71 15.57 -9.20
C PHE A 395 24.10 15.74 -8.57
N ARG A 396 24.38 16.95 -8.08
CA ARG A 396 25.69 17.37 -7.56
C ARG A 396 25.60 17.73 -6.09
#